data_AF-B0Y3Z8-F1
#
_entry.id   AF-B0Y3Z8-F1
#
_cell.length_a   1.000
_cell.length_b   1.000
_cell.length_c   1.000
_cell.angle_alpha   90.00
_cell.angle_beta   90.00
_cell.angle_gamma   90.00
#
_symmetry.space_group_name_H-M   'P 1'
#
loop_
_entity.id
_entity.type
_entity.pdbx_description
1 polymer ?
#
loop_
_entity_poly.entity_id
_entity_poly.type
_entity_poly.pdbx_seq_one_letter_code
_entity_poly.pdbx_strand_id
1 'polypeptide(L)'
;MTAKRRAPDDSVEDLTERPEPETSKKVRFQLPQNEESLPEKDVPATNTDNELMARRRLMRVNELVHDILAAMYYDIHLLCWLRNHLMQNRIKRYPDLHFYKNQHQEATWLLDRAIRQEMLAKVGLHDWTYTSKQEADRVGQFIRRFNWRLLAICALSEAFRLAFHNENQQVWAALMLKIRENWTSIDVFAQSRGLDWQGQLLKHADKQIPGLQYALIPRIDVAYDHFHHMVIANGSIRKPMHEGHNQINISHGNKFNPSYFKDKKDPTIRVHDRDGPCDLCYAERGCNCKIPRPTLAMCFVELVDYPQRGIGVRALARFKKGDILDEYVGELRPLDYTDDRVYALLHESKMTEGHPLALISAKQHGNWTRHLNHSCKPSTTFLKMTVGKRTIMAVQAVRDIDIFEEITVDYGTGYWKNRKCLCGEPGCCSQAATEEETDA
;
A
#
# COMPACT_ATOMS: atom_id res chain seq x y z
N MET A 1 -22.23 -23.66 -67.27
CA MET A 1 -21.77 -22.27 -67.03
C MET A 1 -22.09 -21.93 -65.57
N THR A 2 -21.28 -22.34 -64.59
CA THR A 2 -20.14 -21.60 -63.99
C THR A 2 -20.48 -20.20 -63.48
N ALA A 3 -20.67 -20.07 -62.16
CA ALA A 3 -20.35 -18.85 -61.42
C ALA A 3 -19.56 -19.26 -60.17
N LYS A 4 -18.25 -18.96 -60.21
CA LYS A 4 -17.27 -19.23 -59.15
C LYS A 4 -17.57 -18.38 -57.92
N ARG A 5 -17.49 -19.00 -56.74
CA ARG A 5 -17.30 -18.30 -55.46
C ARG A 5 -15.97 -17.53 -55.52
N ARG A 6 -15.99 -16.22 -55.26
CA ARG A 6 -14.80 -15.45 -54.88
C ARG A 6 -14.66 -15.53 -53.36
N ALA A 7 -13.48 -15.94 -52.89
CA ALA A 7 -13.09 -15.80 -51.50
C ALA A 7 -12.87 -14.30 -51.18
N PRO A 8 -13.18 -13.83 -49.96
CA PRO A 8 -12.72 -12.53 -49.49
C PRO A 8 -11.20 -12.59 -49.25
N ASP A 9 -10.54 -11.47 -49.55
CA ASP A 9 -9.10 -11.20 -49.48
C ASP A 9 -8.48 -11.58 -48.12
N ASP A 10 -7.43 -12.42 -48.15
CA ASP A 10 -6.45 -12.55 -47.07
C ASP A 10 -5.50 -11.36 -47.14
N SER A 11 -5.94 -10.21 -46.62
CA SER A 11 -5.02 -9.15 -46.22
C SER A 11 -4.89 -9.17 -44.70
N VAL A 12 -3.75 -9.69 -44.24
CA VAL A 12 -3.32 -9.58 -42.85
C VAL A 12 -2.98 -8.11 -42.61
N GLU A 13 -3.87 -7.36 -41.97
CA GLU A 13 -3.51 -6.06 -41.42
C GLU A 13 -2.43 -6.28 -40.35
N ASP A 14 -1.25 -5.72 -40.61
CA ASP A 14 -0.13 -5.72 -39.68
C ASP A 14 -0.44 -4.80 -38.49
N LEU A 15 -0.95 -5.37 -37.40
CA LEU A 15 -1.25 -4.68 -36.15
C LEU A 15 0.00 -4.39 -35.30
N THR A 16 1.22 -4.48 -35.85
CA THR A 16 2.47 -4.31 -35.09
C THR A 16 3.08 -2.90 -35.11
N GLU A 17 2.55 -1.98 -35.91
CA GLU A 17 3.06 -0.60 -35.95
C GLU A 17 2.36 0.31 -34.92
N ARG A 18 3.14 0.78 -33.96
CA ARG A 18 2.76 1.85 -33.01
C ARG A 18 2.68 3.17 -33.80
N PRO A 19 1.55 3.91 -33.77
CA PRO A 19 1.53 5.27 -34.28
C PRO A 19 2.49 6.13 -33.45
N GLU A 20 3.36 6.89 -34.11
CA GLU A 20 4.31 7.77 -33.42
C GLU A 20 3.58 8.73 -32.48
N PRO A 21 4.05 8.92 -31.24
CA PRO A 21 3.40 9.83 -30.31
C PRO A 21 3.57 11.27 -30.79
N GLU A 22 2.45 11.97 -31.00
CA GLU A 22 2.45 13.42 -31.16
C GLU A 22 3.21 14.05 -29.98
N THR A 23 4.17 14.91 -30.30
CA THR A 23 5.05 15.58 -29.34
C THR A 23 4.22 16.46 -28.40
N SER A 24 3.79 15.93 -27.27
CA SER A 24 3.20 16.72 -26.20
C SER A 24 4.30 17.55 -25.54
N LYS A 25 4.10 18.88 -25.50
CA LYS A 25 5.03 19.83 -24.89
C LYS A 25 5.29 19.42 -23.45
N LYS A 26 6.54 19.08 -23.13
CA LYS A 26 7.03 18.84 -21.77
C LYS A 26 6.81 20.10 -20.93
N VAL A 27 5.76 20.14 -20.11
CA VAL A 27 5.63 21.15 -19.06
C VAL A 27 6.53 20.72 -17.91
N ARG A 28 7.72 21.32 -17.86
CA ARG A 28 8.70 21.13 -16.79
C ARG A 28 8.24 21.95 -15.58
N PHE A 29 7.70 21.30 -14.56
CA PHE A 29 7.53 21.94 -13.25
C PHE A 29 8.93 22.19 -12.66
N GLN A 30 9.36 23.45 -12.67
CA GLN A 30 10.55 23.89 -11.94
C GLN A 30 10.14 24.15 -10.49
N LEU A 31 10.71 23.38 -9.57
CA LEU A 31 10.73 23.73 -8.15
C LEU A 31 11.74 24.87 -7.94
N PRO A 32 11.45 25.87 -7.07
CA PRO A 32 12.38 26.96 -6.82
C PRO A 32 13.64 26.43 -6.12
N GLN A 33 14.80 26.67 -6.74
CA GLN A 33 16.11 26.46 -6.13
C GLN A 33 16.48 27.73 -5.36
N ASN A 34 16.38 27.69 -4.04
CA ASN A 34 17.07 28.65 -3.18
C ASN A 34 18.48 28.11 -2.92
N GLU A 35 19.43 28.48 -3.79
CA GLU A 35 20.86 28.35 -3.53
C GLU A 35 21.39 29.69 -2.99
N GLU A 36 21.43 29.84 -1.67
CA GLU A 36 22.35 30.81 -1.06
C GLU A 36 23.75 30.20 -1.09
N SER A 37 24.59 30.75 -1.97
CA SER A 37 25.99 30.39 -2.09
C SER A 37 26.82 31.12 -1.03
N LEU A 38 27.51 30.35 -0.17
CA LEU A 38 28.61 30.84 0.66
C LEU A 38 29.94 30.44 0.00
N PRO A 39 30.98 31.30 0.05
CA PRO A 39 32.18 31.10 -0.75
C PRO A 39 33.06 29.97 -0.20
N GLU A 40 33.38 29.01 -1.08
CA GLU A 40 34.34 27.93 -0.86
C GLU A 40 35.73 28.49 -0.53
N LYS A 41 36.31 28.03 0.59
CA LYS A 41 37.75 28.08 0.81
C LYS A 41 38.29 26.67 0.62
N ASP A 42 39.24 26.54 -0.31
CA ASP A 42 39.97 25.32 -0.63
C ASP A 42 40.56 24.67 0.62
N VAL A 43 40.06 23.49 0.97
CA VAL A 43 40.68 22.56 1.93
C VAL A 43 40.82 21.20 1.22
N PRO A 44 41.97 20.51 1.32
CA PRO A 44 42.18 19.25 0.60
C PRO A 44 41.19 18.19 1.09
N ALA A 45 40.44 17.60 0.15
CA ALA A 45 39.45 16.56 0.43
C ALA A 45 40.10 15.35 1.11
N THR A 46 39.75 15.12 2.38
CA THR A 46 40.04 13.88 3.08
C THR A 46 39.03 12.80 2.66
N ASN A 47 39.39 11.53 2.84
CA ASN A 47 38.63 10.35 2.43
C ASN A 47 37.15 10.32 2.90
N THR A 48 36.80 11.16 3.88
CA THR A 48 35.46 11.31 4.48
C THR A 48 34.44 12.00 3.57
N ASP A 49 34.86 12.93 2.71
CA ASP A 49 33.94 13.69 1.85
C ASP A 49 33.40 12.84 0.69
N ASN A 50 34.25 11.97 0.14
CA ASN A 50 33.85 10.99 -0.87
C ASN A 50 32.87 9.96 -0.29
N GLU A 51 33.08 9.51 0.95
CA GLU A 51 32.17 8.59 1.63
C GLU A 51 30.82 9.25 1.94
N LEU A 52 30.82 10.50 2.40
CA LEU A 52 29.60 11.27 2.64
C LEU A 52 28.82 11.52 1.34
N MET A 53 29.51 11.88 0.25
CA MET A 53 28.90 12.04 -1.07
C MET A 53 28.31 10.72 -1.59
N ALA A 54 29.02 9.60 -1.42
CA ALA A 54 28.51 8.27 -1.79
C ALA A 54 27.26 7.90 -0.98
N ARG A 55 27.25 8.16 0.33
CA ARG A 55 26.07 7.97 1.19
C ARG A 55 24.89 8.83 0.74
N ARG A 56 25.12 10.11 0.41
CA ARG A 56 24.07 11.01 -0.13
C ARG A 56 23.53 10.55 -1.49
N ARG A 57 24.38 9.99 -2.36
CA ARG A 57 23.94 9.40 -3.63
C ARG A 57 23.08 8.16 -3.39
N LEU A 58 23.50 7.27 -2.48
CA LEU A 58 22.73 6.07 -2.14
C LEU A 58 21.37 6.41 -1.53
N MET A 59 21.30 7.41 -0.64
CA MET A 59 20.03 7.89 -0.08
C MET A 59 19.07 8.36 -1.17
N ARG A 60 19.55 9.17 -2.13
CA ARG A 60 18.73 9.62 -3.27
C ARG A 60 18.24 8.47 -4.16
N VAL A 61 19.07 7.44 -4.36
CA VAL A 61 18.64 6.23 -5.11
C VAL A 61 17.53 5.50 -4.36
N ASN A 62 17.66 5.32 -3.05
CA ASN A 62 16.65 4.64 -2.25
C ASN A 62 15.33 5.42 -2.20
N GLU A 63 15.39 6.75 -2.03
CA GLU A 63 14.21 7.62 -2.04
C GLU A 63 13.44 7.50 -3.36
N LEU A 64 14.15 7.56 -4.50
CA LEU A 64 13.56 7.42 -5.83
C LEU A 64 12.99 6.02 -6.06
N VAL A 65 13.67 4.97 -5.61
CA VAL A 65 13.14 3.60 -5.70
C VAL A 65 11.85 3.46 -4.88
N HIS A 66 11.80 4.07 -3.70
CA HIS A 66 10.60 4.11 -2.87
C HIS A 66 9.48 4.94 -3.52
N ASP A 67 9.79 6.05 -4.22
CA ASP A 67 8.82 6.80 -5.03
C ASP A 67 8.21 5.93 -6.13
N ILE A 68 9.07 5.22 -6.89
CA ILE A 68 8.64 4.33 -7.96
C ILE A 68 7.73 3.22 -7.39
N LEU A 69 8.11 2.60 -6.27
CA LEU A 69 7.31 1.52 -5.67
C LEU A 69 5.97 2.03 -5.14
N ALA A 70 5.93 3.18 -4.46
CA ALA A 70 4.68 3.79 -4.01
C ALA A 70 3.75 4.11 -5.21
N ALA A 71 4.31 4.64 -6.30
CA ALA A 71 3.58 4.87 -7.53
C ALA A 71 3.09 3.56 -8.17
N MET A 72 3.86 2.48 -8.12
CA MET A 72 3.41 1.16 -8.59
C MET A 72 2.20 0.64 -7.82
N TYR A 73 2.20 0.72 -6.48
CA TYR A 73 1.03 0.34 -5.69
C TYR A 73 -0.18 1.22 -6.02
N TYR A 74 0.04 2.53 -6.23
CA TYR A 74 -1.01 3.46 -6.62
C TYR A 74 -1.63 3.12 -7.98
N ASP A 75 -0.80 2.89 -9.02
CA ASP A 75 -1.25 2.52 -10.37
C ASP A 75 -2.08 1.24 -10.34
N ILE A 76 -1.60 0.21 -9.63
CA ILE A 76 -2.30 -1.06 -9.48
C ILE A 76 -3.65 -0.86 -8.77
N HIS A 77 -3.68 -0.09 -7.68
CA HIS A 77 -4.92 0.22 -6.97
C HIS A 77 -5.92 0.97 -7.87
N LEU A 78 -5.45 1.97 -8.60
CA LEU A 78 -6.27 2.78 -9.50
C LEU A 78 -6.89 1.92 -10.61
N LEU A 79 -6.11 1.02 -11.24
CA LEU A 79 -6.63 0.11 -12.25
C LEU A 79 -7.72 -0.82 -11.71
N CYS A 80 -7.50 -1.42 -10.54
CA CYS A 80 -8.51 -2.24 -9.89
C CYS A 80 -9.77 -1.44 -9.52
N TRP A 81 -9.59 -0.21 -9.02
CA TRP A 81 -10.69 0.69 -8.69
C TRP A 81 -11.51 1.05 -9.93
N LEU A 82 -10.85 1.42 -11.03
CA LEU A 82 -11.48 1.73 -12.32
C LEU A 82 -12.25 0.52 -12.85
N ARG A 83 -11.63 -0.67 -12.87
CA ARG A 83 -12.27 -1.92 -13.31
C ARG A 83 -13.56 -2.19 -12.53
N ASN A 84 -13.52 -2.10 -11.21
CA ASN A 84 -14.69 -2.34 -10.35
C ASN A 84 -15.82 -1.34 -10.65
N HIS A 85 -15.50 -0.06 -10.89
CA HIS A 85 -16.51 0.94 -11.22
C HIS A 85 -17.06 0.80 -12.65
N LEU A 86 -16.22 0.40 -13.61
CA LEU A 86 -16.65 0.07 -14.98
C LEU A 86 -17.61 -1.12 -14.98
N MET A 87 -17.28 -2.21 -14.28
CA MET A 87 -18.13 -3.40 -14.15
C MET A 87 -19.49 -3.11 -13.50
N GLN A 88 -19.55 -2.11 -12.63
CA GLN A 88 -20.78 -1.66 -11.96
C GLN A 88 -21.55 -0.59 -12.75
N ASN A 89 -21.13 -0.27 -13.98
CA ASN A 89 -21.68 0.82 -14.80
C ASN A 89 -21.68 2.20 -14.09
N ARG A 90 -20.74 2.40 -13.15
CA ARG A 90 -20.63 3.63 -12.34
C ARG A 90 -19.73 4.69 -12.99
N ILE A 91 -18.85 4.31 -13.91
CA ILE A 91 -18.06 5.24 -14.73
C ILE A 91 -18.69 5.33 -16.12
N LYS A 92 -19.10 6.55 -16.49
CA LYS A 92 -19.57 6.91 -17.84
C LYS A 92 -18.68 7.96 -18.52
N ARG A 93 -17.56 8.32 -17.88
CA ARG A 93 -16.65 9.37 -18.36
C ARG A 93 -15.60 8.78 -19.30
N TYR A 94 -15.46 9.39 -20.47
CA TYR A 94 -14.53 8.96 -21.52
C TYR A 94 -13.04 8.91 -21.08
N PRO A 95 -12.52 9.88 -20.29
CA PRO A 95 -11.10 9.89 -19.90
C PRO A 95 -10.67 8.68 -19.06
N ASP A 96 -11.51 8.26 -18.10
CA ASP A 96 -11.20 7.15 -17.18
C ASP A 96 -11.11 5.82 -17.93
N LEU A 97 -12.03 5.60 -18.88
CA LEU A 97 -12.03 4.42 -19.74
C LEU A 97 -10.83 4.43 -20.71
N HIS A 98 -10.52 5.60 -21.27
CA HIS A 98 -9.37 5.75 -22.16
C HIS A 98 -8.06 5.45 -21.43
N PHE A 99 -7.86 6.02 -20.23
CA PHE A 99 -6.72 5.72 -19.37
C PHE A 99 -6.63 4.22 -19.10
N TYR A 100 -7.71 3.58 -18.61
CA TYR A 100 -7.71 2.15 -18.33
C TYR A 100 -7.28 1.31 -19.54
N LYS A 101 -7.86 1.59 -20.73
CA LYS A 101 -7.50 0.90 -21.98
C LYS A 101 -6.03 1.12 -22.36
N ASN A 102 -5.56 2.35 -22.27
CA ASN A 102 -4.18 2.71 -22.58
C ASN A 102 -3.19 1.96 -21.68
N GLN A 103 -3.46 1.88 -20.37
CA GLN A 103 -2.60 1.16 -19.42
C GLN A 103 -2.50 -0.33 -19.76
N HIS A 104 -3.61 -0.97 -20.15
CA HIS A 104 -3.60 -2.37 -20.60
C HIS A 104 -2.88 -2.56 -21.94
N GLN A 105 -3.03 -1.62 -22.88
CA GLN A 105 -2.39 -1.68 -24.19
C GLN A 105 -0.87 -1.56 -24.07
N GLU A 106 -0.37 -0.58 -23.31
CA GLU A 106 1.06 -0.38 -23.07
C GLU A 106 1.69 -1.58 -22.33
N ALA A 107 0.98 -2.16 -21.36
CA ALA A 107 1.42 -3.37 -20.68
C ALA A 107 1.50 -4.57 -21.65
N THR A 108 0.50 -4.69 -22.52
CA THR A 108 0.45 -5.73 -23.57
C THR A 108 1.63 -5.60 -24.53
N TRP A 109 1.96 -4.40 -24.98
CA TRP A 109 3.12 -4.18 -25.87
C TRP A 109 4.44 -4.60 -25.22
N LEU A 110 4.63 -4.29 -23.94
CA LEU A 110 5.82 -4.73 -23.21
C LEU A 110 5.91 -6.27 -23.13
N LEU A 111 4.78 -6.93 -22.82
CA LEU A 111 4.73 -8.38 -22.71
C LEU A 111 4.90 -9.09 -24.06
N ASP A 112 4.33 -8.56 -25.13
CA ASP A 112 4.45 -9.13 -26.48
C ASP A 112 5.90 -9.12 -26.96
N ARG A 113 6.61 -8.01 -26.71
CA ARG A 113 8.04 -7.88 -27.01
C ARG A 113 8.88 -8.80 -26.14
N ALA A 114 8.51 -8.95 -24.87
CA ALA A 114 9.19 -9.89 -23.97
C ALA A 114 9.05 -11.34 -24.44
N ILE A 115 7.85 -11.71 -24.88
CA ILE A 115 7.56 -13.05 -25.42
C ILE A 115 8.30 -13.28 -26.74
N ARG A 116 8.29 -12.30 -27.65
CA ARG A 116 9.01 -12.38 -28.93
C ARG A 116 10.51 -12.59 -28.71
N GLN A 117 11.11 -11.87 -27.77
CA GLN A 117 12.51 -12.06 -27.40
C GLN A 117 12.82 -13.49 -26.95
N GLU A 118 12.00 -14.06 -26.06
CA GLU A 118 12.18 -15.44 -25.58
C GLU A 118 11.97 -16.48 -26.69
N MET A 119 11.07 -16.23 -27.64
CA MET A 119 10.88 -17.09 -28.81
C MET A 119 12.09 -17.03 -29.76
N LEU A 120 12.61 -15.83 -30.04
CA LEU A 120 13.75 -15.64 -30.94
C LEU A 120 15.05 -16.21 -30.34
N ALA A 121 15.24 -16.06 -29.02
CA ALA A 121 16.37 -16.64 -28.31
C ALA A 121 16.46 -18.17 -28.48
N LYS A 122 15.33 -18.87 -28.61
CA LYS A 122 15.31 -20.33 -28.85
C LYS A 122 15.84 -20.73 -30.22
N VAL A 123 15.69 -19.87 -31.22
CA VAL A 123 16.16 -20.11 -32.59
C VAL A 123 17.49 -19.40 -32.89
N GLY A 124 18.16 -18.87 -31.86
CA GLY A 124 19.43 -18.17 -32.00
C GLY A 124 19.32 -16.80 -32.69
N LEU A 125 18.12 -16.22 -32.73
CA LEU A 125 17.86 -14.92 -33.34
C LEU A 125 17.70 -13.83 -32.28
N HIS A 126 17.91 -12.57 -32.69
CA HIS A 126 17.70 -11.40 -31.84
C HIS A 126 16.44 -10.64 -32.25
N ASP A 127 15.78 -10.02 -31.26
CA ASP A 127 14.59 -9.21 -31.48
C ASP A 127 14.94 -7.76 -31.80
N TRP A 128 14.75 -7.37 -33.05
CA TRP A 128 15.01 -6.00 -33.52
C TRP A 128 13.87 -5.03 -33.21
N THR A 129 12.74 -5.49 -32.66
CA THR A 129 11.64 -4.62 -32.24
C THR A 129 11.98 -3.82 -30.99
N TYR A 130 13.13 -4.08 -30.37
CA TYR A 130 13.60 -3.30 -29.24
C TYR A 130 14.16 -1.94 -29.62
N THR A 131 13.64 -0.89 -28.98
CA THR A 131 14.15 0.49 -29.19
C THR A 131 15.58 0.64 -28.67
N SER A 132 16.01 -0.19 -27.71
CA SER A 132 17.38 -0.22 -27.20
C SER A 132 17.81 -1.61 -26.70
N LYS A 133 19.12 -1.88 -26.76
CA LYS A 133 19.75 -3.09 -26.16
C LYS A 133 19.47 -3.20 -24.66
N GLN A 134 19.44 -2.06 -23.97
CA GLN A 134 19.14 -1.99 -22.53
C GLN A 134 17.78 -2.58 -22.20
N GLU A 135 16.78 -2.30 -23.02
CA GLU A 135 15.41 -2.76 -22.80
C GLU A 135 15.30 -4.29 -22.96
N ALA A 136 15.92 -4.86 -24.00
CA ALA A 136 16.01 -6.31 -24.18
C ALA A 136 16.75 -6.99 -23.02
N ASP A 137 17.86 -6.40 -22.55
CA ASP A 137 18.61 -6.90 -21.41
C ASP A 137 17.78 -6.86 -20.11
N ARG A 138 16.95 -5.83 -19.92
CA ARG A 138 16.07 -5.68 -18.74
C ARG A 138 14.95 -6.72 -18.73
N VAL A 139 14.28 -6.95 -19.86
CA VAL A 139 13.27 -8.02 -19.98
C VAL A 139 13.89 -9.37 -19.60
N GLY A 140 14.98 -9.74 -20.27
CA GLY A 140 15.62 -11.04 -20.04
C GLY A 140 16.14 -11.19 -18.61
N GLN A 141 16.61 -10.10 -17.99
CA GLN A 141 16.96 -10.11 -16.57
C GLN A 141 15.75 -10.27 -15.65
N PHE A 142 14.61 -9.62 -15.96
CA PHE A 142 13.41 -9.68 -15.13
C PHE A 142 12.81 -11.08 -15.13
N ILE A 143 12.61 -11.69 -16.31
CA ILE A 143 12.03 -13.04 -16.43
C ILE A 143 12.91 -14.08 -15.73
N ARG A 144 14.23 -14.02 -15.92
CA ARG A 144 15.17 -14.97 -15.29
C ARG A 144 15.25 -14.84 -13.77
N ARG A 145 15.07 -13.63 -13.22
CA ARG A 145 15.09 -13.38 -11.77
C ARG A 145 13.74 -13.62 -11.09
N PHE A 146 12.66 -13.47 -11.84
CA PHE A 146 11.29 -13.52 -11.35
C PHE A 146 10.45 -14.53 -12.15
N ASN A 147 9.26 -14.11 -12.60
CA ASN A 147 8.35 -14.92 -13.38
C ASN A 147 7.44 -14.00 -14.22
N TRP A 148 6.76 -14.61 -15.21
CA TRP A 148 5.85 -13.90 -16.12
C TRP A 148 4.70 -13.20 -15.42
N ARG A 149 4.20 -13.78 -14.33
CA ARG A 149 3.10 -13.22 -13.56
C ARG A 149 3.50 -11.89 -12.91
N LEU A 150 4.64 -11.86 -12.22
CA LEU A 150 5.12 -10.62 -11.60
C LEU A 150 5.42 -9.57 -12.67
N LEU A 151 5.98 -9.98 -13.82
CA LEU A 151 6.19 -9.07 -14.94
C LEU A 151 4.86 -8.50 -15.46
N ALA A 152 3.82 -9.31 -15.63
CA ALA A 152 2.51 -8.86 -16.09
C ALA A 152 1.79 -7.94 -15.10
N ILE A 153 1.94 -8.19 -13.79
CA ILE A 153 1.45 -7.30 -12.73
C ILE A 153 2.18 -5.96 -12.79
N CYS A 154 3.52 -5.99 -12.81
CA CYS A 154 4.33 -4.77 -12.84
C CYS A 154 4.14 -3.98 -14.15
N ALA A 155 3.99 -4.66 -15.29
CA ALA A 155 3.80 -4.02 -16.59
C ALA A 155 2.52 -3.17 -16.67
N LEU A 156 1.52 -3.44 -15.83
CA LEU A 156 0.31 -2.62 -15.71
C LEU A 156 0.55 -1.29 -15.00
N SER A 157 1.63 -1.14 -14.24
CA SER A 157 2.02 0.13 -13.64
C SER A 157 2.78 0.99 -14.65
N GLU A 158 2.32 2.23 -14.82
CA GLU A 158 3.02 3.24 -15.60
C GLU A 158 4.37 3.57 -14.96
N ALA A 159 4.43 3.71 -13.64
CA ALA A 159 5.67 3.97 -12.91
C ALA A 159 6.73 2.88 -13.16
N PHE A 160 6.32 1.61 -13.17
CA PHE A 160 7.22 0.51 -13.52
C PHE A 160 7.71 0.61 -14.96
N ARG A 161 6.83 0.88 -15.93
CA ARG A 161 7.23 1.02 -17.34
C ARG A 161 8.17 2.20 -17.56
N LEU A 162 7.91 3.34 -16.93
CA LEU A 162 8.80 4.50 -16.98
C LEU A 162 10.17 4.16 -16.37
N ALA A 163 10.19 3.47 -15.23
CA ALA A 163 11.43 2.99 -14.63
C ALA A 163 12.18 2.01 -15.55
N PHE A 164 11.43 1.11 -16.16
CA PHE A 164 11.92 0.09 -17.08
C PHE A 164 12.56 0.69 -18.34
N HIS A 165 12.05 1.81 -18.88
CA HIS A 165 12.61 2.45 -20.07
C HIS A 165 13.68 3.51 -19.76
N ASN A 166 13.45 4.34 -18.73
CA ASN A 166 14.17 5.61 -18.61
C ASN A 166 15.21 5.65 -17.48
N GLU A 167 15.05 4.81 -16.44
CA GLU A 167 15.93 4.92 -15.28
C GLU A 167 17.33 4.38 -15.58
N ASN A 168 18.33 4.92 -14.87
CA ASN A 168 19.71 4.46 -15.01
C ASN A 168 19.90 3.06 -14.40
N GLN A 169 21.05 2.43 -14.67
CA GLN A 169 21.33 1.07 -14.22
C GLN A 169 21.39 0.92 -12.70
N GLN A 170 21.81 1.94 -11.95
CA GLN A 170 21.90 1.90 -10.49
C GLN A 170 20.51 1.89 -9.85
N VAL A 171 19.63 2.81 -10.27
CA VAL A 171 18.24 2.88 -9.80
C VAL A 171 17.49 1.61 -10.19
N TRP A 172 17.65 1.13 -11.43
CA TRP A 172 17.04 -0.11 -11.88
C TRP A 172 17.48 -1.34 -11.06
N ALA A 173 18.78 -1.47 -10.78
CA ALA A 173 19.28 -2.58 -9.97
C ALA A 173 18.73 -2.54 -8.53
N ALA A 174 18.65 -1.35 -7.93
CA ALA A 174 18.07 -1.15 -6.60
C ALA A 174 16.55 -1.43 -6.58
N LEU A 175 15.82 -1.00 -7.61
CA LEU A 175 14.40 -1.31 -7.80
C LEU A 175 14.17 -2.82 -7.91
N MET A 176 14.96 -3.52 -8.73
CA MET A 176 14.90 -4.98 -8.87
C MET A 176 15.14 -5.70 -7.54
N LEU A 177 16.07 -5.21 -6.71
CA LEU A 177 16.29 -5.76 -5.37
C LEU A 177 15.06 -5.56 -4.48
N LYS A 178 14.47 -4.35 -4.46
CA LYS A 178 13.29 -4.04 -3.65
C LYS A 178 12.04 -4.79 -4.10
N ILE A 179 11.84 -4.97 -5.41
CA ILE A 179 10.79 -5.84 -5.96
C ILE A 179 11.00 -7.28 -5.50
N ARG A 180 12.24 -7.77 -5.48
CA ARG A 180 12.55 -9.11 -4.97
C ARG A 180 12.25 -9.27 -3.49
N GLU A 181 12.60 -8.29 -2.68
CA GLU A 181 12.30 -8.31 -1.23
C GLU A 181 10.79 -8.29 -0.95
N ASN A 182 9.99 -7.68 -1.83
CA ASN A 182 8.56 -7.43 -1.61
C ASN A 182 7.63 -8.09 -2.64
N TRP A 183 8.11 -9.09 -3.38
CA TRP A 183 7.33 -9.70 -4.48
C TRP A 183 6.00 -10.28 -3.99
N THR A 184 5.98 -10.90 -2.80
CA THR A 184 4.75 -11.43 -2.19
C THR A 184 3.77 -10.31 -1.88
N SER A 185 4.24 -9.15 -1.42
CA SER A 185 3.38 -8.00 -1.17
C SER A 185 2.74 -7.49 -2.46
N ILE A 186 3.53 -7.28 -3.52
CA ILE A 186 3.02 -6.85 -4.84
C ILE A 186 1.98 -7.86 -5.36
N ASP A 187 2.30 -9.15 -5.27
CA ASP A 187 1.44 -10.24 -5.74
C ASP A 187 0.12 -10.30 -4.98
N VAL A 188 0.16 -10.25 -3.64
CA VAL A 188 -1.03 -10.26 -2.79
C VAL A 188 -1.86 -9.01 -3.00
N PHE A 189 -1.23 -7.84 -3.09
CA PHE A 189 -1.91 -6.57 -3.30
C PHE A 189 -2.70 -6.53 -4.60
N ALA A 190 -2.11 -7.05 -5.68
CA ALA A 190 -2.76 -7.19 -6.98
C ALA A 190 -3.94 -8.18 -6.95
N GLN A 191 -3.74 -9.36 -6.37
CA GLN A 191 -4.77 -10.40 -6.27
C GLN A 191 -5.95 -9.98 -5.41
N SER A 192 -5.69 -9.42 -4.23
CA SER A 192 -6.74 -9.02 -3.27
C SER A 192 -7.65 -7.90 -3.80
N ARG A 193 -7.28 -7.27 -4.92
CA ARG A 193 -8.03 -6.20 -5.57
C ARG A 193 -8.58 -6.63 -6.94
N GLY A 194 -8.36 -7.88 -7.34
CA GLY A 194 -8.85 -8.43 -8.60
C GLY A 194 -8.18 -7.81 -9.84
N LEU A 195 -6.86 -7.57 -9.80
CA LEU A 195 -6.12 -7.09 -10.96
C LEU A 195 -6.15 -8.13 -12.10
N ASP A 196 -6.56 -7.71 -13.29
CA ASP A 196 -6.57 -8.57 -14.48
C ASP A 196 -5.22 -8.54 -15.22
N TRP A 197 -4.21 -9.18 -14.61
CA TRP A 197 -2.89 -9.35 -15.23
C TRP A 197 -2.84 -10.56 -16.19
N GLN A 198 -3.73 -11.55 -16.01
CA GLN A 198 -3.73 -12.80 -16.80
C GLN A 198 -4.19 -12.59 -18.23
N GLY A 199 -5.16 -11.70 -18.47
CA GLY A 199 -5.71 -11.46 -19.82
C GLY A 199 -4.65 -11.16 -20.88
N GLN A 200 -3.58 -10.48 -20.49
CA GLN A 200 -2.49 -10.11 -21.40
C GLN A 200 -1.60 -11.29 -21.81
N LEU A 201 -1.49 -12.30 -20.95
CA LEU A 201 -0.67 -13.50 -21.19
C LEU A 201 -1.45 -14.63 -21.85
N LEU A 202 -2.77 -14.69 -21.66
CA LEU A 202 -3.63 -15.78 -22.16
C LEU A 202 -3.61 -15.92 -23.68
N LYS A 203 -3.46 -14.82 -24.43
CA LYS A 203 -3.31 -14.84 -25.89
C LYS A 203 -2.01 -15.48 -26.39
N HIS A 204 -1.15 -15.92 -25.49
CA HIS A 204 0.10 -16.62 -25.77
C HIS A 204 0.17 -17.99 -25.10
N ALA A 205 -0.94 -18.48 -24.56
CA ALA A 205 -1.00 -19.75 -23.84
C ALA A 205 -0.63 -20.96 -24.72
N ASP A 206 -0.91 -20.87 -26.02
CA ASP A 206 -0.57 -21.84 -27.06
C ASP A 206 0.93 -21.90 -27.38
N LYS A 207 1.68 -20.84 -27.04
CA LYS A 207 3.11 -20.73 -27.31
C LYS A 207 3.91 -21.46 -26.24
N GLN A 208 4.87 -22.27 -26.67
CA GLN A 208 5.78 -22.98 -25.77
C GLN A 208 6.86 -22.02 -25.22
N ILE A 209 6.51 -21.18 -24.24
CA ILE A 209 7.42 -20.18 -23.65
C ILE A 209 7.84 -20.64 -22.25
N PRO A 210 9.15 -20.72 -21.94
CA PRO A 210 9.61 -21.18 -20.63
C PRO A 210 8.98 -20.40 -19.48
N GLY A 211 8.38 -21.12 -18.53
CA GLY A 211 7.75 -20.53 -17.35
C GLY A 211 6.36 -19.90 -17.57
N LEU A 212 5.90 -19.72 -18.81
CA LEU A 212 4.61 -19.04 -19.07
C LEU A 212 3.43 -19.91 -18.62
N GLN A 213 3.44 -21.21 -18.95
CA GLN A 213 2.38 -22.13 -18.54
C GLN A 213 2.21 -22.17 -17.02
N TYR A 214 3.31 -22.12 -16.26
CA TYR A 214 3.28 -22.04 -14.79
C TYR A 214 2.63 -20.76 -14.28
N ALA A 215 2.85 -19.63 -14.96
CA ALA A 215 2.22 -18.36 -14.59
C ALA A 215 0.71 -18.35 -14.87
N LEU A 216 0.25 -19.10 -15.88
CA LEU A 216 -1.16 -19.17 -16.26
C LEU A 216 -2.00 -20.14 -15.41
N ILE A 217 -1.38 -20.90 -14.50
CA ILE A 217 -2.11 -21.80 -13.59
C ILE A 217 -3.08 -20.96 -12.74
N PRO A 218 -4.41 -21.24 -12.79
CA PRO A 218 -5.39 -20.56 -11.96
C PRO A 218 -5.06 -20.72 -10.48
N ARG A 219 -5.19 -19.64 -9.71
CA ARG A 219 -5.05 -19.65 -8.24
C ARG A 219 -6.37 -19.34 -7.58
N ILE A 220 -6.44 -19.62 -6.28
CA ILE A 220 -7.56 -19.22 -5.43
C ILE A 220 -7.76 -17.72 -5.58
N ASP A 221 -8.94 -17.34 -6.06
CA ASP A 221 -9.35 -15.93 -6.06
C ASP A 221 -9.48 -15.49 -4.60
N VAL A 222 -8.81 -14.41 -4.22
CA VAL A 222 -8.85 -13.82 -2.87
C VAL A 222 -9.46 -12.42 -2.89
N ALA A 223 -9.99 -11.97 -4.03
CA ALA A 223 -10.57 -10.65 -4.20
C ALA A 223 -11.95 -10.49 -3.53
N TYR A 224 -12.60 -11.59 -3.11
CA TYR A 224 -13.88 -11.56 -2.40
C TYR A 224 -13.73 -11.21 -0.91
N ASP A 225 -12.58 -11.50 -0.31
CA ASP A 225 -12.29 -11.17 1.07
C ASP A 225 -11.81 -9.71 1.15
N HIS A 226 -12.09 -9.03 2.27
CA HIS A 226 -11.51 -7.71 2.50
C HIS A 226 -10.00 -7.86 2.57
N PHE A 227 -9.22 -6.98 1.94
CA PHE A 227 -7.76 -7.19 1.84
C PHE A 227 -7.03 -7.20 3.21
N HIS A 228 -7.63 -6.62 4.26
CA HIS A 228 -7.18 -6.76 5.65
C HIS A 228 -7.59 -8.07 6.37
N HIS A 229 -8.13 -9.04 5.65
CA HIS A 229 -8.28 -10.43 6.12
C HIS A 229 -7.11 -11.32 5.69
N MET A 230 -6.07 -10.75 5.07
CA MET A 230 -4.87 -11.44 4.64
C MET A 230 -3.65 -10.91 5.40
N VAL A 231 -2.94 -11.81 6.06
CA VAL A 231 -1.65 -11.57 6.71
C VAL A 231 -0.56 -12.24 5.88
N ILE A 232 0.45 -11.47 5.49
CA ILE A 232 1.64 -11.98 4.80
C ILE A 232 2.59 -12.57 5.84
N ALA A 233 2.89 -13.86 5.70
CA ALA A 233 3.69 -14.63 6.65
C ALA A 233 4.70 -15.52 5.91
N ASN A 234 5.99 -15.17 5.92
CA ASN A 234 7.10 -15.97 5.38
C ASN A 234 6.77 -16.75 4.08
N GLY A 235 6.36 -16.03 3.03
CA GLY A 235 6.04 -16.62 1.71
C GLY A 235 4.66 -17.29 1.61
N SER A 236 3.82 -17.17 2.64
CA SER A 236 2.44 -17.65 2.69
C SER A 236 1.46 -16.55 3.10
N ILE A 237 0.16 -16.82 2.96
CA ILE A 237 -0.93 -15.93 3.38
C ILE A 237 -1.80 -16.71 4.37
N ARG A 238 -2.22 -16.04 5.46
CA ARG A 238 -3.15 -16.60 6.43
C ARG A 238 -4.18 -15.57 6.89
N LYS A 239 -5.26 -16.03 7.52
CA LYS A 239 -6.24 -15.14 8.14
C LYS A 239 -5.74 -14.62 9.50
N PRO A 240 -6.08 -13.38 9.89
CA PRO A 240 -5.83 -12.89 11.23
C PRO A 240 -6.73 -13.64 12.22
N MET A 241 -6.12 -14.23 13.24
CA MET A 241 -6.80 -15.03 14.25
C MET A 241 -6.36 -14.61 15.65
N HIS A 242 -7.29 -14.66 16.60
CA HIS A 242 -7.02 -14.44 18.01
C HIS A 242 -7.88 -15.39 18.85
N GLU A 243 -7.26 -16.08 19.82
CA GLU A 243 -7.92 -17.07 20.67
C GLU A 243 -8.71 -18.12 19.87
N GLY A 244 -8.15 -18.60 18.75
CA GLY A 244 -8.78 -19.61 17.88
C GLY A 244 -9.89 -19.09 16.96
N HIS A 245 -10.22 -17.80 17.01
CA HIS A 245 -11.30 -17.21 16.21
C HIS A 245 -10.74 -16.27 15.13
N ASN A 246 -11.36 -16.28 13.94
CA ASN A 246 -11.06 -15.31 12.89
C ASN A 246 -11.47 -13.90 13.31
N GLN A 247 -10.63 -12.93 12.98
CA GLN A 247 -10.90 -11.52 13.24
C GLN A 247 -11.57 -10.88 12.02
N ILE A 248 -12.64 -10.12 12.26
CA ILE A 248 -13.54 -9.61 11.22
C ILE A 248 -13.27 -8.12 11.01
N ASN A 249 -12.82 -7.77 9.80
CA ASN A 249 -12.72 -6.38 9.36
C ASN A 249 -14.09 -5.69 9.32
N ILE A 250 -14.21 -4.53 9.96
CA ILE A 250 -15.36 -3.62 9.83
C ILE A 250 -14.90 -2.27 9.26
N SER A 251 -15.63 -1.75 8.27
CA SER A 251 -15.24 -0.52 7.55
C SER A 251 -16.12 0.69 7.88
N HIS A 252 -17.12 0.55 8.76
CA HIS A 252 -18.19 1.53 8.98
C HIS A 252 -18.32 2.00 10.44
N GLY A 253 -17.20 2.37 11.06
CA GLY A 253 -17.20 2.87 12.43
C GLY A 253 -17.44 1.76 13.46
N ASN A 254 -17.66 2.16 14.71
CA ASN A 254 -17.88 1.23 15.82
C ASN A 254 -19.22 0.48 15.73
N LYS A 255 -19.24 -0.79 16.15
CA LYS A 255 -20.48 -1.57 16.32
C LYS A 255 -21.09 -1.26 17.68
N PHE A 256 -22.30 -0.72 17.66
CA PHE A 256 -23.09 -0.45 18.85
C PHE A 256 -24.16 -1.53 19.05
N ASN A 257 -24.23 -2.10 20.25
CA ASN A 257 -25.34 -2.94 20.68
C ASN A 257 -26.05 -2.30 21.89
N PRO A 258 -27.31 -1.86 21.75
CA PRO A 258 -28.05 -1.21 22.83
C PRO A 258 -28.20 -2.07 24.09
N SER A 259 -28.18 -3.41 23.98
CA SER A 259 -28.37 -4.28 25.15
C SER A 259 -27.19 -4.25 26.13
N TYR A 260 -26.02 -3.78 25.71
CA TYR A 260 -24.87 -3.66 26.58
C TYR A 260 -24.93 -2.42 27.48
N PHE A 261 -25.72 -1.40 27.12
CA PHE A 261 -25.73 -0.10 27.79
C PHE A 261 -27.06 0.14 28.53
N LYS A 262 -26.98 0.62 29.78
CA LYS A 262 -28.15 0.83 30.64
C LYS A 262 -29.18 1.78 30.03
N ASP A 263 -28.72 2.85 29.39
CA ASP A 263 -29.57 3.87 28.76
C ASP A 263 -29.90 3.57 27.28
N LYS A 264 -29.34 2.47 26.74
CA LYS A 264 -29.49 2.05 25.33
C LYS A 264 -29.07 3.11 24.31
N LYS A 265 -28.24 4.08 24.70
CA LYS A 265 -27.73 5.13 23.81
C LYS A 265 -26.33 4.81 23.31
N ASP A 266 -26.07 5.15 22.06
CA ASP A 266 -24.75 5.01 21.47
C ASP A 266 -23.82 6.07 22.08
N PRO A 267 -22.78 5.65 22.84
CA PRO A 267 -21.92 6.58 23.59
C PRO A 267 -21.07 7.45 22.67
N THR A 268 -20.95 7.11 21.38
CA THR A 268 -20.20 7.89 20.40
C THR A 268 -21.01 9.03 19.81
N ILE A 269 -22.32 9.13 20.06
CA ILE A 269 -23.13 10.26 19.59
C ILE A 269 -22.62 11.54 20.25
N ARG A 270 -22.34 12.54 19.41
CA ARG A 270 -21.82 13.84 19.84
C ARG A 270 -22.85 14.56 20.72
N VAL A 271 -22.40 15.00 21.88
CA VAL A 271 -23.10 15.91 22.80
C VAL A 271 -22.35 17.23 22.80
N HIS A 272 -22.98 18.31 22.35
CA HIS A 272 -22.28 19.59 22.07
C HIS A 272 -21.46 20.12 23.25
N ASP A 273 -22.06 20.17 24.44
CA ASP A 273 -21.43 20.74 25.64
C ASP A 273 -20.28 19.85 26.17
N ARG A 274 -20.31 18.55 25.86
CA ARG A 274 -19.30 17.58 26.31
C ARG A 274 -18.18 17.36 25.30
N ASP A 275 -18.49 17.39 24.01
CA ASP A 275 -17.60 16.92 22.94
C ASP A 275 -17.03 18.05 22.09
N GLY A 276 -17.47 19.29 22.30
CA GLY A 276 -16.94 20.48 21.64
C GLY A 276 -17.27 20.55 20.14
N PRO A 277 -16.63 21.49 19.40
CA PRO A 277 -16.84 21.70 17.96
C PRO A 277 -16.33 20.53 17.10
N CYS A 278 -16.81 20.42 15.86
CA CYS A 278 -16.29 19.45 14.89
C CYS A 278 -14.82 19.75 14.54
N ASP A 279 -13.93 18.76 14.53
CA ASP A 279 -12.51 18.96 14.20
C ASP A 279 -12.24 19.17 12.71
N LEU A 280 -13.17 18.79 11.83
CA LEU A 280 -12.98 18.95 10.37
C LEU A 280 -13.48 20.30 9.84
N CYS A 281 -14.52 20.87 10.44
CA CYS A 281 -15.13 22.11 9.95
C CYS A 281 -15.39 23.16 11.03
N TYR A 282 -14.98 22.89 12.27
CA TYR A 282 -15.11 23.79 13.43
C TYR A 282 -16.56 24.14 13.82
N ALA A 283 -17.57 23.50 13.24
CA ALA A 283 -18.97 23.76 13.56
C ALA A 283 -19.30 23.34 15.01
N GLU A 284 -19.82 24.28 15.81
CA GLU A 284 -20.21 24.09 17.21
C GLU A 284 -21.52 23.30 17.38
N ARG A 285 -22.49 23.53 16.48
CA ARG A 285 -23.79 22.85 16.49
C ARG A 285 -23.71 21.54 15.69
N GLY A 286 -24.49 21.39 14.63
CA GLY A 286 -24.51 20.20 13.79
C GLY A 286 -23.77 20.37 12.46
N CYS A 287 -23.02 19.35 12.07
CA CYS A 287 -22.52 19.19 10.70
C CYS A 287 -22.55 17.71 10.30
N ASN A 288 -22.41 17.42 9.00
CA ASN A 288 -22.42 16.06 8.46
C ASN A 288 -21.02 15.61 8.02
N CYS A 289 -19.97 16.22 8.58
CA CYS A 289 -18.59 15.82 8.33
C CYS A 289 -18.38 14.34 8.67
N LYS A 290 -17.57 13.68 7.85
CA LYS A 290 -17.16 12.28 8.01
C LYS A 290 -15.72 12.17 7.56
N ILE A 291 -14.96 11.27 8.18
CA ILE A 291 -13.70 10.82 7.59
C ILE A 291 -14.02 10.09 6.27
N PRO A 292 -13.34 10.44 5.16
CA PRO A 292 -13.49 9.75 3.88
C PRO A 292 -13.31 8.25 4.04
N ARG A 293 -14.18 7.45 3.41
CA ARG A 293 -14.09 5.99 3.41
C ARG A 293 -14.20 5.50 1.97
N PRO A 294 -13.25 4.70 1.46
CA PRO A 294 -12.00 4.29 2.13
C PRO A 294 -11.07 5.48 2.43
N THR A 295 -10.29 5.42 3.52
CA THR A 295 -9.16 6.35 3.70
C THR A 295 -8.01 5.95 2.78
N LEU A 296 -7.09 6.88 2.51
CA LEU A 296 -5.89 6.55 1.73
C LEU A 296 -5.09 5.44 2.42
N ALA A 297 -4.85 5.55 3.74
CA ALA A 297 -4.09 4.54 4.47
C ALA A 297 -4.78 3.18 4.42
N MET A 298 -6.10 3.10 4.54
CA MET A 298 -6.80 1.82 4.38
C MET A 298 -6.52 1.17 3.03
N CYS A 299 -6.35 1.92 1.94
CA CYS A 299 -6.00 1.35 0.63
C CYS A 299 -4.53 0.94 0.50
N PHE A 300 -3.63 1.51 1.30
CA PHE A 300 -2.17 1.44 1.15
C PHE A 300 -1.47 0.97 2.43
N VAL A 301 -2.07 0.03 3.14
CA VAL A 301 -1.42 -0.75 4.19
C VAL A 301 -1.66 -2.23 3.98
N GLU A 302 -0.82 -3.05 4.59
CA GLU A 302 -0.95 -4.51 4.59
C GLU A 302 -0.63 -5.08 5.97
N LEU A 303 -1.19 -6.26 6.25
CA LEU A 303 -0.88 -6.99 7.49
C LEU A 303 0.29 -7.93 7.25
N VAL A 304 1.29 -7.86 8.12
CA VAL A 304 2.54 -8.64 8.01
C VAL A 304 2.84 -9.29 9.35
N ASP A 305 3.34 -10.52 9.32
CA ASP A 305 3.88 -11.16 10.53
C ASP A 305 5.28 -10.59 10.85
N TYR A 306 5.37 -9.93 12.00
CA TYR A 306 6.62 -9.49 12.59
C TYR A 306 7.11 -10.52 13.61
N PRO A 307 8.35 -11.01 13.49
CA PRO A 307 8.92 -11.96 14.45
C PRO A 307 8.76 -11.47 15.89
N GLN A 308 8.25 -12.34 16.77
CA GLN A 308 8.03 -12.11 18.20
C GLN A 308 6.97 -11.04 18.57
N ARG A 309 6.54 -10.20 17.62
CA ARG A 309 5.52 -9.15 17.84
C ARG A 309 4.16 -9.50 17.27
N GLY A 310 4.08 -10.55 16.43
CA GLY A 310 2.83 -11.02 15.85
C GLY A 310 2.43 -10.19 14.63
N ILE A 311 1.12 -10.03 14.42
CA ILE A 311 0.60 -9.32 13.25
C ILE A 311 0.80 -7.81 13.45
N GLY A 312 1.60 -7.21 12.58
CA GLY A 312 1.80 -5.76 12.46
C GLY A 312 1.19 -5.19 11.19
N VAL A 313 1.33 -3.88 11.02
CA VAL A 313 0.86 -3.15 9.84
C VAL A 313 2.06 -2.51 9.14
N ARG A 314 2.15 -2.71 7.84
CA ARG A 314 3.21 -2.12 7.00
C ARG A 314 2.63 -1.16 5.97
N ALA A 315 3.28 -0.01 5.79
CA ALA A 315 2.88 1.01 4.82
C ALA A 315 3.23 0.59 3.38
N LEU A 316 2.33 0.85 2.43
CA LEU A 316 2.53 0.66 0.98
C LEU A 316 2.55 1.99 0.20
N ALA A 317 2.46 3.10 0.92
CA ALA A 317 2.61 4.46 0.43
C ALA A 317 3.24 5.31 1.53
N ARG A 318 3.68 6.53 1.19
CA ARG A 318 4.16 7.49 2.18
C ARG A 318 2.99 8.21 2.84
N PHE A 319 3.09 8.40 4.15
CA PHE A 319 2.16 9.23 4.92
C PHE A 319 2.92 10.37 5.57
N LYS A 320 2.32 11.56 5.61
CA LYS A 320 2.94 12.75 6.18
C LYS A 320 2.55 12.93 7.63
N LYS A 321 3.45 13.56 8.40
CA LYS A 321 3.14 14.01 9.75
C LYS A 321 1.82 14.81 9.75
N GLY A 322 0.90 14.43 10.62
CA GLY A 322 -0.41 15.04 10.77
C GLY A 322 -1.53 14.33 10.01
N ASP A 323 -1.22 13.41 9.09
CA ASP A 323 -2.23 12.64 8.36
C ASP A 323 -3.08 11.80 9.33
N ILE A 324 -4.41 11.90 9.18
CA ILE A 324 -5.35 10.99 9.83
C ILE A 324 -5.44 9.73 8.97
N LEU A 325 -4.88 8.63 9.47
CA LEU A 325 -4.76 7.39 8.71
C LEU A 325 -6.09 6.63 8.66
N ASP A 326 -6.71 6.40 9.80
CA ASP A 326 -8.05 5.80 9.92
C ASP A 326 -8.61 5.98 11.34
N GLU A 327 -9.80 5.46 11.59
CA GLU A 327 -10.42 5.33 12.91
C GLU A 327 -10.01 4.01 13.58
N TYR A 328 -9.74 4.03 14.88
CA TYR A 328 -9.69 2.82 15.70
C TYR A 328 -11.11 2.39 16.04
N VAL A 329 -11.54 1.27 15.45
CA VAL A 329 -12.93 0.80 15.55
C VAL A 329 -13.05 -0.60 16.12
N GLY A 330 -14.18 -0.86 16.76
CA GLY A 330 -14.53 -2.17 17.29
C GLY A 330 -15.96 -2.22 17.82
N GLU A 331 -16.23 -3.15 18.73
CA GLU A 331 -17.49 -3.22 19.45
C GLU A 331 -17.47 -2.27 20.65
N LEU A 332 -18.52 -1.46 20.79
CA LEU A 332 -18.66 -0.62 21.98
C LEU A 332 -19.10 -1.48 23.17
N ARG A 333 -18.33 -1.38 24.24
CA ARG A 333 -18.54 -2.11 25.49
C ARG A 333 -18.61 -1.14 26.68
N PRO A 334 -19.37 -1.44 27.73
CA PRO A 334 -19.34 -0.68 28.97
C PRO A 334 -17.97 -0.76 29.66
N LEU A 335 -17.70 0.14 30.60
CA LEU A 335 -16.39 0.26 31.25
C LEU A 335 -16.02 -0.91 32.16
N ASP A 336 -17.00 -1.69 32.62
CA ASP A 336 -16.80 -2.90 33.43
C ASP A 336 -16.53 -4.16 32.59
N TYR A 337 -16.44 -4.04 31.26
CA TYR A 337 -16.10 -5.14 30.36
C TYR A 337 -14.62 -5.52 30.48
N THR A 338 -14.34 -6.80 30.75
CA THR A 338 -12.99 -7.30 31.06
C THR A 338 -12.50 -8.43 30.13
N ASP A 339 -13.32 -8.90 29.19
CA ASP A 339 -13.00 -10.03 28.31
C ASP A 339 -12.07 -9.66 27.13
N ASP A 340 -11.67 -8.39 27.01
CA ASP A 340 -10.68 -7.92 26.05
C ASP A 340 -9.53 -7.20 26.75
N ARG A 341 -8.46 -7.96 27.01
CA ARG A 341 -7.24 -7.47 27.69
C ARG A 341 -6.15 -7.01 26.72
N VAL A 342 -6.41 -7.06 25.41
CA VAL A 342 -5.38 -6.85 24.38
C VAL A 342 -5.73 -5.66 23.49
N TYR A 343 -6.99 -5.53 23.10
CA TYR A 343 -7.45 -4.57 22.09
C TYR A 343 -8.47 -3.56 22.62
N ALA A 344 -8.84 -3.63 23.90
CA ALA A 344 -9.75 -2.66 24.49
C ALA A 344 -9.06 -1.30 24.63
N LEU A 345 -9.69 -0.27 24.06
CA LEU A 345 -9.23 1.12 24.16
C LEU A 345 -10.34 1.99 24.77
N LEU A 346 -9.97 2.92 25.66
CA LEU A 346 -10.92 3.86 26.24
C LEU A 346 -11.41 4.85 25.18
N HIS A 347 -12.72 4.99 25.07
CA HIS A 347 -13.35 6.01 24.23
C HIS A 347 -13.75 7.20 25.10
N GLU A 348 -13.08 8.33 24.88
CA GLU A 348 -13.23 9.55 25.67
C GLU A 348 -13.54 10.75 24.79
N SER A 349 -14.22 11.74 25.35
CA SER A 349 -14.31 13.06 24.73
C SER A 349 -12.93 13.71 24.69
N LYS A 350 -12.67 14.47 23.62
CA LYS A 350 -11.47 15.33 23.54
C LYS A 350 -11.46 16.47 24.56
N MET A 351 -12.62 16.80 25.14
CA MET A 351 -12.77 17.92 26.09
C MET A 351 -12.63 17.48 27.56
N THR A 352 -12.82 16.20 27.86
CA THR A 352 -12.86 15.69 29.25
C THR A 352 -12.01 14.43 29.38
N GLU A 353 -10.79 14.61 29.85
CA GLU A 353 -9.87 13.51 30.14
C GLU A 353 -10.25 12.78 31.43
N GLY A 354 -10.03 11.46 31.48
CA GLY A 354 -10.34 10.63 32.66
C GLY A 354 -11.84 10.30 32.83
N HIS A 355 -12.69 10.72 31.90
CA HIS A 355 -14.13 10.43 31.89
C HIS A 355 -14.51 9.60 30.65
N PRO A 356 -14.18 8.30 30.64
CA PRO A 356 -14.46 7.43 29.50
C PRO A 356 -15.96 7.20 29.33
N LEU A 357 -16.38 7.28 28.07
CA LEU A 357 -17.76 7.10 27.63
C LEU A 357 -18.07 5.61 27.43
N ALA A 358 -17.08 4.85 26.96
CA ALA A 358 -17.15 3.42 26.68
C ALA A 358 -15.75 2.83 26.48
N LEU A 359 -15.68 1.52 26.29
CA LEU A 359 -14.54 0.82 25.70
C LEU A 359 -14.84 0.51 24.22
N ILE A 360 -13.83 0.66 23.37
CA ILE A 360 -13.80 0.10 22.01
C ILE A 360 -13.05 -1.22 22.09
N SER A 361 -13.76 -2.35 22.01
CA SER A 361 -13.14 -3.67 21.93
C SER A 361 -12.95 -4.08 20.47
N ALA A 362 -11.72 -4.09 20.00
CA ALA A 362 -11.41 -4.57 18.65
C ALA A 362 -11.15 -6.08 18.60
N LYS A 363 -11.41 -6.86 19.68
CA LYS A 363 -11.05 -8.29 19.80
C LYS A 363 -11.54 -9.17 18.64
N GLN A 364 -12.84 -9.14 18.34
CA GLN A 364 -13.47 -9.93 17.28
C GLN A 364 -13.75 -9.09 16.03
N HIS A 365 -14.31 -7.89 16.21
CA HIS A 365 -14.63 -6.96 15.14
C HIS A 365 -13.73 -5.74 15.28
N GLY A 366 -13.01 -5.37 14.24
CA GLY A 366 -12.18 -4.16 14.18
C GLY A 366 -11.70 -3.93 12.75
N ASN A 367 -10.88 -2.91 12.49
CA ASN A 367 -10.22 -2.74 11.19
C ASN A 367 -8.71 -2.98 11.32
N TRP A 368 -7.91 -2.61 10.33
CA TRP A 368 -6.46 -2.80 10.33
C TRP A 368 -5.73 -2.13 11.50
N THR A 369 -6.26 -1.04 12.07
CA THR A 369 -5.57 -0.29 13.14
C THR A 369 -5.41 -1.09 14.43
N ARG A 370 -6.24 -2.12 14.64
CA ARG A 370 -6.10 -3.06 15.77
C ARG A 370 -4.77 -3.83 15.77
N HIS A 371 -4.11 -3.90 14.62
CA HIS A 371 -2.85 -4.61 14.39
C HIS A 371 -1.63 -3.69 14.46
N LEU A 372 -1.81 -2.41 14.83
CA LEU A 372 -0.67 -1.52 15.08
C LEU A 372 0.11 -2.05 16.28
N ASN A 373 1.35 -2.46 16.04
CA ASN A 373 2.25 -2.88 17.10
C ASN A 373 2.74 -1.68 17.91
N HIS A 374 3.25 -1.99 19.10
CA HIS A 374 3.88 -0.97 19.92
C HIS A 374 5.29 -0.59 19.46
N SER A 375 5.60 0.70 19.56
CA SER A 375 6.98 1.20 19.65
C SER A 375 7.08 2.31 20.70
N CYS A 376 8.20 2.37 21.43
CA CYS A 376 8.52 3.49 22.31
C CYS A 376 8.87 4.77 21.52
N LYS A 377 9.13 4.65 20.22
CA LYS A 377 9.29 5.76 19.26
C LYS A 377 8.29 5.60 18.12
N PRO A 378 6.98 5.72 18.40
CA PRO A 378 5.95 5.34 17.47
C PRO A 378 5.90 6.25 16.24
N SER A 379 5.36 5.73 15.13
CA SER A 379 5.04 6.55 13.95
C SER A 379 3.66 7.22 14.04
N THR A 380 2.78 6.73 14.93
CA THR A 380 1.42 7.22 15.09
C THR A 380 1.01 7.42 16.55
N THR A 381 -0.10 8.12 16.75
CA THR A 381 -0.77 8.28 18.05
C THR A 381 -2.28 8.16 17.90
N PHE A 382 -2.96 7.85 19.01
CA PHE A 382 -4.41 7.95 19.10
C PHE A 382 -4.84 9.39 19.34
N LEU A 383 -5.80 9.86 18.56
CA LEU A 383 -6.35 11.21 18.62
C LEU A 383 -7.86 11.14 18.83
N LYS A 384 -8.32 11.66 19.97
CA LYS A 384 -9.76 11.83 20.25
C LYS A 384 -10.29 12.96 19.37
N MET A 385 -11.28 12.68 18.53
CA MET A 385 -11.87 13.69 17.64
C MET A 385 -13.39 13.68 17.74
N THR A 386 -13.98 14.84 17.47
CA THR A 386 -15.40 15.06 17.25
C THR A 386 -15.60 15.33 15.76
N VAL A 387 -16.19 14.38 15.03
CA VAL A 387 -16.39 14.48 13.58
C VAL A 387 -17.88 14.40 13.27
N GLY A 388 -18.43 15.51 12.79
CA GLY A 388 -19.84 15.58 12.43
C GLY A 388 -20.74 15.40 13.65
N LYS A 389 -21.40 14.25 13.70
CA LYS A 389 -22.37 13.84 14.72
C LYS A 389 -21.82 12.81 15.71
N ARG A 390 -20.53 12.47 15.62
CA ARG A 390 -19.92 11.43 16.46
C ARG A 390 -18.58 11.85 17.03
N THR A 391 -18.24 11.31 18.19
CA THR A 391 -16.87 11.23 18.68
C THR A 391 -16.22 9.95 18.17
N ILE A 392 -14.95 10.02 17.81
CA ILE A 392 -14.16 8.92 17.24
C ILE A 392 -12.79 8.88 17.92
N MET A 393 -12.16 7.71 17.88
CA MET A 393 -10.74 7.57 18.12
C MET A 393 -10.04 7.45 16.77
N ALA A 394 -9.25 8.44 16.38
CA ALA A 394 -8.49 8.44 15.15
C ALA A 394 -7.05 7.97 15.39
N VAL A 395 -6.40 7.45 14.36
CA VAL A 395 -4.96 7.20 14.31
C VAL A 395 -4.31 8.28 13.46
N GLN A 396 -3.42 9.07 14.05
CA GLN A 396 -2.71 10.16 13.38
C GLN A 396 -1.22 9.87 13.28
N ALA A 397 -0.60 10.16 12.13
CA ALA A 397 0.85 10.12 11.98
C ALA A 397 1.54 11.26 12.74
N VAL A 398 2.53 10.95 13.59
CA VAL A 398 3.29 11.95 14.37
C VAL A 398 4.61 12.36 13.72
N ARG A 399 5.03 11.61 12.71
CA ARG A 399 6.16 11.87 11.81
C ARG A 399 5.84 11.32 10.42
N ASP A 400 6.66 11.67 9.44
CA ASP A 400 6.57 11.04 8.13
C ASP A 400 6.81 9.53 8.25
N ILE A 401 6.05 8.75 7.48
CA ILE A 401 6.09 7.29 7.40
C ILE A 401 6.46 6.93 5.97
N ASP A 402 7.54 6.16 5.81
CA ASP A 402 8.00 5.73 4.50
C ASP A 402 7.31 4.44 4.03
N ILE A 403 7.37 4.17 2.73
CA ILE A 403 6.90 2.88 2.20
C ILE A 403 7.71 1.71 2.81
N PHE A 404 7.01 0.61 3.07
CA PHE A 404 7.50 -0.58 3.76
C PHE A 404 7.93 -0.39 5.22
N GLU A 405 7.71 0.80 5.78
CA GLU A 405 7.86 1.01 7.22
C GLU A 405 6.71 0.37 7.99
N GLU A 406 7.01 -0.17 9.17
CA GLU A 406 5.97 -0.61 10.10
C GLU A 406 5.29 0.60 10.75
N ILE A 407 3.95 0.60 10.73
CA ILE A 407 3.15 1.59 11.42
C ILE A 407 2.94 1.14 12.87
N THR A 408 3.36 1.98 13.82
CA THR A 408 3.38 1.66 15.23
C THR A 408 2.75 2.77 16.07
N VAL A 409 2.30 2.41 17.27
CA VAL A 409 1.65 3.32 18.23
C VAL A 409 2.23 3.11 19.64
N ASP A 410 2.07 4.08 20.54
CA ASP A 410 2.33 3.85 21.96
C ASP A 410 1.11 3.19 22.62
N TYR A 411 1.30 2.07 23.32
CA TYR A 411 0.23 1.40 24.07
C TYR A 411 0.00 2.02 25.46
N GLY A 412 0.88 2.93 25.88
CA GLY A 412 0.83 3.56 27.18
C GLY A 412 1.38 2.66 28.29
N THR A 413 1.78 3.30 29.38
CA THR A 413 2.45 2.65 30.53
C THR A 413 1.58 1.58 31.20
N GLY A 414 0.25 1.77 31.21
CA GLY A 414 -0.70 0.81 31.79
C GLY A 414 -0.64 -0.58 31.16
N TYR A 415 -0.43 -0.66 29.84
CA TYR A 415 -0.30 -1.93 29.12
C TYR A 415 0.96 -2.70 29.53
N TRP A 416 2.05 -1.99 29.81
CA TRP A 416 3.37 -2.56 30.06
C TRP A 416 3.63 -2.99 31.50
N LYS A 417 2.75 -2.65 32.47
CA LYS A 417 2.95 -2.96 33.91
C LYS A 417 3.37 -4.40 34.21
N ASN A 418 2.90 -5.39 33.43
CA ASN A 418 3.24 -6.81 33.59
C ASN A 418 3.66 -7.45 32.26
N ARG A 419 4.24 -6.68 31.34
CA ARG A 419 4.61 -7.14 30.00
C ARG A 419 5.98 -6.60 29.61
N LYS A 420 6.75 -7.38 28.86
CA LYS A 420 8.02 -6.93 28.29
C LYS A 420 7.80 -6.34 26.89
N CYS A 421 8.27 -5.13 26.68
CA CYS A 421 8.29 -4.48 25.39
C CYS A 421 9.40 -5.08 24.50
N LEU A 422 9.04 -5.37 23.24
CA LEU A 422 9.90 -5.98 22.23
C LEU A 422 10.14 -5.04 21.03
N CYS A 423 9.93 -3.72 21.19
CA CYS A 423 10.03 -2.78 20.06
C CYS A 423 11.46 -2.59 19.53
N GLY A 424 12.47 -2.83 20.36
CA GLY A 424 13.88 -2.70 19.98
C GLY A 424 14.40 -1.26 19.88
N GLU A 425 13.60 -0.26 20.23
CA GLU A 425 14.03 1.15 20.23
C GLU A 425 15.08 1.41 21.32
N PRO A 426 16.10 2.25 21.06
CA PRO A 426 16.96 2.79 22.11
C PRO A 426 16.12 3.54 23.16
N GLY A 427 16.34 3.26 24.44
CA GLY A 427 15.54 3.86 25.53
C GLY A 427 14.15 3.23 25.69
N CYS A 428 14.01 1.95 25.34
CA CYS A 428 12.77 1.20 25.48
C CYS A 428 12.23 1.24 26.92
N CYS A 429 10.90 1.34 27.09
CA CYS A 429 10.25 1.41 28.40
C CYS A 429 10.56 0.20 29.31
N SER A 430 10.83 -0.98 28.72
CA SER A 430 11.23 -2.18 29.47
C SER A 430 12.73 -2.27 29.76
N GLN A 431 13.56 -1.38 29.22
CA GLN A 431 14.97 -1.23 29.62
C GLN A 431 15.10 -0.22 30.78
N ALA A 432 14.30 0.86 30.75
CA ALA A 432 14.27 1.84 31.84
C ALA A 432 13.79 1.22 33.17
N ALA A 433 12.82 0.29 33.13
CA ALA A 433 12.31 -0.38 34.32
C ALA A 433 13.36 -1.27 35.03
N THR A 434 14.41 -1.73 34.34
CA THR A 434 15.46 -2.56 34.96
C THR A 434 16.54 -1.75 35.66
N GLU A 435 16.69 -0.46 35.36
CA GLU A 435 17.69 0.41 36.00
C GLU A 435 17.17 0.95 37.35
N GLU A 436 15.87 1.22 37.48
CA GLU A 436 15.26 1.65 38.75
C GLU A 436 15.18 0.55 39.82
N GLU A 437 15.14 -0.73 39.43
CA GLU A 437 15.16 -1.86 40.38
C GLU A 437 16.57 -2.26 40.84
N THR A 438 17.63 -1.76 40.21
CA THR A 438 19.02 -2.01 40.63
C THR A 438 19.59 -0.95 41.58
N ASP A 439 18.93 0.21 41.66
CA ASP A 439 19.33 1.35 42.51
C ASP A 439 18.45 1.52 43.77
N ALA A 440 17.57 0.55 44.06
CA ALA A 440 16.73 0.46 45.28
C ALA A 440 17.06 -0.80 46.08
#